data_AF-A0A6A5VQV9-F1
#
_entry.id   AF-A0A6A5VQV9-F1
#
_cell.length_a   1.000
_cell.length_b   1.000
_cell.length_c   1.000
_cell.angle_alpha   90.00
_cell.angle_beta   90.00
_cell.angle_gamma   90.00
#
_symmetry.space_group_name_H-M   'P 1'
#
loop_
_entity.id
_entity.type
_entity.pdbx_description
1 polymer ?
#
loop_
_entity_poly.entity_id
_entity_poly.type
_entity_poly.pdbx_seq_one_letter_code
_entity_poly.pdbx_strand_id
1 'polypeptide(L)'
;MSFPRTTRTLARSSVSAVAKFAPSSSAPRSCPRCFRAFSSAALYRQSWKRQLQTASAYHPSTLHPDLPPRNFGVPDTSIAGGKPNLNDSAPARTAQEQQNAAATQERPSVSIPEGEAQKSQPASTKPLRPRKYNFGKRKAVIKLSDSAVSHLRELLEQPEPKLIRIGTKAKGCSGLAYHLEYVDKPSPLDEQVEQDGVKVLIDNKALLNIIGSEMDWLEDKLNERFVFRNPNITEQCGCGESFSVG
;
A
#
# COMPACT_ATOMS: atom_id res chain seq x y z
N MET A 1 -41.11 -60.14 14.13
CA MET A 1 -40.45 -60.91 13.06
C MET A 1 -39.04 -60.38 12.93
N SER A 2 -38.06 -61.29 13.04
CA SER A 2 -36.65 -61.04 13.27
C SER A 2 -35.89 -60.72 11.98
N PHE A 3 -34.79 -59.98 12.12
CA PHE A 3 -33.84 -59.51 11.08
C PHE A 3 -33.31 -60.60 10.13
N PRO A 4 -32.61 -60.22 9.04
CA PRO A 4 -31.16 -60.07 9.20
C PRO A 4 -30.53 -58.79 8.62
N ARG A 5 -29.59 -58.26 9.41
CA ARG A 5 -28.52 -57.33 9.01
C ARG A 5 -27.63 -57.99 7.96
N THR A 6 -27.30 -57.26 6.89
CA THR A 6 -26.25 -57.64 5.95
C THR A 6 -24.99 -56.84 6.28
N THR A 7 -23.96 -57.52 6.79
CA THR A 7 -22.60 -56.99 6.94
C THR A 7 -21.85 -57.22 5.64
N ARG A 8 -21.28 -56.17 5.05
CA ARG A 8 -20.39 -56.29 3.87
C ARG A 8 -18.97 -55.94 4.29
N THR A 9 -18.08 -56.86 3.96
CA THR A 9 -16.68 -56.94 4.34
C THR A 9 -15.79 -55.91 3.62
N LEU A 10 -14.80 -55.40 4.34
CA LEU A 10 -13.69 -54.59 3.85
C LEU A 10 -12.73 -55.47 3.04
N ALA A 11 -12.49 -55.11 1.78
CA ALA A 11 -11.41 -55.69 0.97
C ALA A 11 -10.25 -54.69 0.89
N ARG A 12 -9.20 -55.01 1.63
CA ARG A 12 -7.88 -54.36 1.62
C ARG A 12 -7.11 -54.92 0.43
N SER A 13 -6.78 -54.09 -0.56
CA SER A 13 -5.83 -54.45 -1.61
C SER A 13 -4.63 -53.50 -1.57
N SER A 14 -3.54 -54.05 -1.03
CA SER A 14 -2.19 -53.52 -1.05
C SER A 14 -1.52 -53.92 -2.36
N VAL A 15 -1.07 -52.95 -3.14
CA VAL A 15 -0.14 -53.21 -4.24
C VAL A 15 1.01 -52.21 -4.14
N SER A 16 2.10 -52.65 -3.51
CA SER A 16 3.37 -51.96 -3.51
C SER A 16 4.08 -52.24 -4.83
N ALA A 17 4.17 -51.24 -5.71
CA ALA A 17 5.04 -51.29 -6.89
C ALA A 17 6.29 -50.45 -6.61
N VAL A 18 7.37 -51.13 -6.23
CA VAL A 18 8.70 -50.53 -6.06
C VAL A 18 9.40 -50.57 -7.43
N ALA A 19 9.34 -49.46 -8.17
CA ALA A 19 10.11 -49.29 -9.41
C ALA A 19 11.49 -48.71 -9.06
N LYS A 20 12.51 -49.57 -9.07
CA LYS A 20 13.93 -49.20 -8.99
C LYS A 20 14.36 -48.61 -10.33
N PHE A 21 14.55 -47.30 -10.41
CA PHE A 21 15.23 -46.68 -11.54
C PHE A 21 16.73 -46.56 -11.24
N ALA A 22 17.53 -47.24 -12.05
CA ALA A 22 18.98 -47.15 -12.05
C ALA A 22 19.45 -45.78 -12.59
N PRO A 23 20.58 -45.24 -12.10
CA PRO A 23 21.15 -44.00 -12.63
C PRO A 23 21.86 -44.25 -13.96
N SER A 24 21.37 -43.64 -15.04
CA SER A 24 22.11 -43.57 -16.30
C SER A 24 23.20 -42.50 -16.20
N SER A 25 24.44 -42.96 -16.10
CA SER A 25 25.65 -42.16 -16.33
C SER A 25 25.68 -41.69 -17.79
N SER A 26 25.49 -40.39 -18.02
CA SER A 26 25.79 -39.75 -19.31
C SER A 26 26.97 -38.80 -19.13
N ALA A 27 28.13 -39.23 -19.60
CA ALA A 27 29.36 -38.42 -19.67
C ALA A 27 29.18 -37.18 -20.57
N PRO A 28 29.88 -36.06 -20.28
CA PRO A 28 29.80 -34.84 -21.07
C PRO A 28 30.51 -35.00 -22.42
N ARG A 29 29.79 -34.74 -23.51
CA ARG A 29 30.39 -34.63 -24.85
C ARG A 29 31.08 -33.28 -25.00
N SER A 30 32.39 -33.33 -25.18
CA SER A 30 33.26 -32.22 -25.57
C SER A 30 33.00 -31.83 -27.04
N CYS A 31 32.69 -30.55 -27.28
CA CYS A 31 32.66 -29.95 -28.62
C CYS A 31 34.03 -29.33 -28.92
N PRO A 32 34.80 -29.83 -29.90
CA PRO A 32 35.99 -29.14 -30.37
C PRO A 32 35.60 -28.15 -31.48
N ARG A 33 36.13 -26.92 -31.37
CA ARG A 33 36.06 -25.79 -32.33
C ARG A 33 34.86 -24.85 -32.21
N CYS A 34 35.07 -23.81 -31.40
CA CYS A 34 35.02 -22.43 -31.89
C CYS A 34 35.92 -21.58 -30.98
N PHE A 35 37.22 -21.59 -31.27
CA PHE A 35 38.15 -20.58 -30.78
C PHE A 35 37.72 -19.23 -31.36
N ARG A 36 36.99 -18.42 -30.58
CA ARG A 36 36.93 -16.98 -30.82
C ARG A 36 38.04 -16.34 -30.00
N ALA A 37 39.06 -15.89 -30.73
CA ALA A 37 40.11 -15.06 -30.20
C ALA A 37 39.51 -13.82 -29.52
N PHE A 38 40.02 -13.52 -28.34
CA PHE A 38 39.88 -12.25 -27.67
C PHE A 38 40.28 -11.12 -28.62
N SER A 39 39.35 -10.22 -28.91
CA SER A 39 39.67 -8.89 -29.44
C SER A 39 39.13 -7.87 -28.46
N SER A 40 39.97 -7.50 -27.50
CA SER A 40 39.74 -6.38 -26.60
C SER A 40 40.04 -5.08 -27.34
N ALA A 41 39.06 -4.56 -28.08
CA ALA A 41 39.07 -3.16 -28.47
C ALA A 41 38.62 -2.34 -27.26
N ALA A 42 39.59 -1.79 -26.52
CA ALA A 42 39.33 -0.81 -25.48
C ALA A 42 38.83 0.48 -26.16
N LEU A 43 37.50 0.64 -26.27
CA LEU A 43 36.93 1.95 -26.52
C LEU A 43 37.18 2.79 -25.27
N TYR A 44 38.15 3.69 -25.39
CA TYR A 44 38.42 4.80 -24.49
C TYR A 44 37.15 5.65 -24.38
N ARG A 45 36.23 5.26 -23.49
CA ARG A 45 35.22 6.18 -22.96
C ARG A 45 35.96 7.11 -22.02
N GLN A 46 36.04 8.38 -22.41
CA GLN A 46 36.35 9.48 -21.50
C GLN A 46 35.37 9.41 -20.33
N SER A 47 35.83 8.83 -19.22
CA SER A 47 35.15 8.93 -17.95
C SER A 47 35.20 10.40 -17.56
N TRP A 48 34.04 11.06 -17.56
CA TRP A 48 33.88 12.36 -16.93
C TRP A 48 34.16 12.16 -15.45
N LYS A 49 35.40 12.45 -15.04
CA LYS A 49 35.78 12.60 -13.65
C LYS A 49 34.88 13.69 -13.06
N ARG A 50 33.75 13.29 -12.49
CA ARG A 50 33.15 14.08 -11.41
C ARG A 50 34.20 14.09 -10.32
N GLN A 51 34.68 15.29 -10.03
CA GLN A 51 35.57 15.57 -8.92
C GLN A 51 34.94 14.99 -7.66
N LEU A 52 35.52 13.90 -7.14
CA LEU A 52 35.19 13.39 -5.83
C LEU A 52 35.46 14.52 -4.84
N GLN A 53 34.41 15.13 -4.30
CA GLN A 53 34.54 16.05 -3.17
C GLN A 53 34.91 15.22 -1.93
N THR A 54 36.18 14.84 -1.83
CA THR A 54 36.76 14.29 -0.60
C THR A 54 37.15 15.44 0.29
N ALA A 55 36.15 16.08 0.88
CA ALA A 55 36.30 16.85 2.10
C ALA A 55 34.92 16.96 2.73
N SER A 56 34.58 16.04 3.64
CA SER A 56 33.63 16.41 4.69
C SER A 56 34.34 17.46 5.53
N ALA A 57 33.99 18.73 5.35
CA ALA A 57 34.34 19.75 6.33
C ALA A 57 33.64 19.33 7.63
N TYR A 58 34.39 18.68 8.51
CA TYR A 58 33.97 18.43 9.87
C TYR A 58 33.83 19.80 10.54
N HIS A 59 32.60 20.32 10.58
CA HIS A 59 32.24 21.42 11.46
C HIS A 59 31.67 20.79 12.73
N PRO A 60 32.38 20.85 13.87
CA PRO A 60 31.76 20.54 15.14
C PRO A 60 30.78 21.68 15.43
N SER A 61 29.49 21.43 15.20
CA SER A 61 28.45 22.31 15.73
C SER A 61 28.56 22.26 17.25
N THR A 62 29.07 23.35 17.83
CA THR A 62 29.03 23.60 19.26
C THR A 62 27.59 23.49 19.73
N LEU A 63 27.34 22.61 20.69
CA LEU A 63 26.07 22.47 21.38
C LEU A 63 25.68 23.80 22.04
N HIS A 64 24.48 24.27 21.73
CA HIS A 64 23.65 25.29 22.41
C HIS A 64 24.23 26.69 22.72
N PRO A 65 23.50 27.76 22.36
CA PRO A 65 23.16 28.78 23.33
C PRO A 65 21.98 28.28 24.18
N ASP A 66 22.09 28.44 25.50
CA ASP A 66 21.04 28.14 26.46
C ASP A 66 19.72 28.80 26.04
N LEU A 67 18.67 28.00 25.91
CA LEU A 67 17.32 28.52 25.75
C LEU A 67 16.95 29.26 27.04
N PRO A 68 16.41 30.49 26.97
CA PRO A 68 15.97 31.18 28.17
C PRO A 68 14.88 30.35 28.87
N PRO A 69 14.85 30.34 30.21
CA PRO A 69 13.85 29.59 30.96
C PRO A 69 12.44 30.03 30.55
N ARG A 70 11.54 29.05 30.50
CA ARG A 70 10.18 29.13 29.92
C ARG A 70 9.28 30.25 30.49
N ASN A 71 9.70 30.93 31.54
CA ASN A 71 8.94 31.95 32.28
C ASN A 71 9.65 33.33 32.30
N PHE A 72 10.47 33.65 31.31
CA PHE A 72 11.02 35.01 31.21
C PHE A 72 9.89 36.00 30.87
N GLY A 73 9.42 36.75 31.87
CA GLY A 73 8.39 37.80 31.71
C GLY A 73 6.98 37.45 32.19
N VAL A 74 6.77 36.30 32.84
CA VAL A 74 5.49 36.01 33.52
C VAL A 74 5.61 36.42 34.99
N PRO A 75 4.79 37.33 35.53
CA PRO A 75 4.82 37.65 36.94
C PRO A 75 4.39 36.43 37.76
N ASP A 76 5.19 36.04 38.75
CA ASP A 76 4.88 34.93 39.65
C ASP A 76 3.64 35.26 40.48
N THR A 77 2.48 34.81 40.02
CA THR A 77 1.26 34.82 40.83
C THR A 77 1.37 33.69 41.85
N SER A 78 2.00 33.98 43.00
CA SER A 78 1.99 33.08 44.16
C SER A 78 0.54 32.69 44.50
N ILE A 79 0.27 31.39 44.59
CA ILE A 79 -0.96 30.80 45.15
C ILE A 79 -0.94 30.95 46.68
N ALA A 80 -0.71 32.16 47.17
CA ALA A 80 -0.71 32.51 48.60
C ALA A 80 -0.77 34.03 48.72
N GLY A 81 -1.83 34.64 48.20
CA GLY A 81 -2.02 36.09 48.34
C GLY A 81 -3.31 36.58 47.74
N GLY A 82 -4.25 36.97 48.60
CA GLY A 82 -5.23 38.05 48.41
C GLY A 82 -6.18 37.99 47.20
N LYS A 83 -7.49 37.96 47.50
CA LYS A 83 -8.57 38.15 46.51
C LYS A 83 -8.33 39.39 45.63
N PRO A 84 -8.51 39.34 44.31
CA PRO A 84 -8.49 40.55 43.50
C PRO A 84 -9.74 41.40 43.80
N ASN A 85 -9.51 42.68 44.07
CA ASN A 85 -10.54 43.70 44.19
C ASN A 85 -10.97 44.15 42.79
N LEU A 86 -12.27 44.11 42.52
CA LEU A 86 -12.89 44.76 41.36
C LEU A 86 -13.03 46.26 41.67
N ASN A 87 -12.36 47.13 40.91
CA ASN A 87 -12.97 48.29 40.23
C ASN A 87 -11.92 49.27 39.68
N ASP A 88 -12.19 49.65 38.42
CA ASP A 88 -11.97 50.94 37.75
C ASP A 88 -10.58 51.59 37.72
N SER A 89 -10.07 51.75 36.49
CA SER A 89 -9.80 53.09 35.92
C SER A 89 -9.53 52.99 34.41
N ALA A 90 -10.45 53.53 33.59
CA ALA A 90 -10.20 53.96 32.21
C ALA A 90 -9.26 55.20 32.20
N PRO A 91 -8.52 55.50 31.11
CA PRO A 91 -9.06 56.27 29.97
C PRO A 91 -8.34 55.89 28.63
N ALA A 92 -8.55 56.45 27.43
CA ALA A 92 -9.53 57.31 26.79
C ALA A 92 -9.45 56.97 25.28
N ARG A 93 -10.60 56.99 24.58
CA ARG A 93 -10.66 56.99 23.12
C ARG A 93 -10.62 58.43 22.64
N THR A 94 -9.66 58.78 21.79
CA THR A 94 -9.70 60.00 20.98
C THR A 94 -9.97 59.62 19.54
N ALA A 95 -11.05 60.17 19.00
CA ALA A 95 -11.49 60.05 17.63
C ALA A 95 -10.87 61.16 16.75
N GLN A 96 -11.10 61.01 15.43
CA GLN A 96 -11.04 62.03 14.36
C GLN A 96 -9.65 62.22 13.70
N GLU A 97 -9.47 62.30 12.37
CA GLU A 97 -10.36 62.26 11.22
C GLU A 97 -9.52 62.27 9.91
N GLN A 98 -10.03 61.61 8.86
CA GLN A 98 -9.99 62.01 7.43
C GLN A 98 -8.72 61.94 6.53
N GLN A 99 -9.02 61.41 5.33
CA GLN A 99 -8.60 61.79 3.95
C GLN A 99 -7.52 60.97 3.21
N ASN A 100 -8.04 60.15 2.29
CA ASN A 100 -7.74 60.07 0.85
C ASN A 100 -6.27 59.94 0.37
N ALA A 101 -5.94 58.82 -0.29
CA ALA A 101 -5.34 58.81 -1.63
C ALA A 101 -5.21 57.38 -2.21
N ALA A 102 -5.84 57.19 -3.38
CA ALA A 102 -5.51 56.33 -4.51
C ALA A 102 -4.40 55.25 -4.37
N ALA A 103 -4.78 53.99 -4.63
CA ALA A 103 -3.95 53.05 -5.38
C ALA A 103 -4.82 51.93 -5.97
N THR A 104 -5.33 52.20 -7.16
CA THR A 104 -5.86 51.24 -8.13
C THR A 104 -4.82 50.15 -8.41
N GLN A 105 -5.17 48.88 -8.18
CA GLN A 105 -4.47 47.73 -8.78
C GLN A 105 -5.49 46.85 -9.48
N GLU A 106 -5.61 47.13 -10.78
CA GLU A 106 -6.34 46.38 -11.79
C GLU A 106 -5.75 44.97 -11.93
N ARG A 107 -6.62 43.95 -11.85
CA ARG A 107 -6.34 42.66 -12.49
C ARG A 107 -6.71 42.79 -13.97
N PRO A 108 -5.83 42.42 -14.92
CA PRO A 108 -6.16 42.47 -16.33
C PRO A 108 -7.18 41.39 -16.65
N SER A 109 -8.44 41.78 -16.76
CA SER A 109 -9.46 41.02 -17.49
C SER A 109 -9.19 41.21 -18.97
N VAL A 110 -8.55 40.22 -19.59
CA VAL A 110 -8.39 40.15 -21.04
C VAL A 110 -9.76 39.86 -21.65
N SER A 111 -10.43 40.90 -22.14
CA SER A 111 -11.57 40.84 -23.03
C SER A 111 -11.08 40.59 -24.47
N ILE A 112 -11.31 39.40 -24.98
CA ILE A 112 -11.13 39.10 -26.41
C ILE A 112 -12.42 39.47 -27.13
N PRO A 113 -12.40 40.35 -28.16
CA PRO A 113 -13.59 40.67 -28.93
C PRO A 113 -14.03 39.48 -29.79
N GLU A 114 -15.31 39.15 -29.66
CA GLU A 114 -16.02 38.03 -30.27
C GLU A 114 -16.41 38.34 -31.73
N GLY A 115 -15.43 38.44 -32.65
CA GLY A 115 -15.69 38.98 -33.98
C GLY A 115 -14.99 38.39 -35.19
N GLU A 116 -13.98 37.52 -35.07
CA GLU A 116 -13.15 37.21 -36.27
C GLU A 116 -12.49 35.82 -36.32
N ALA A 117 -13.22 34.77 -35.94
CA ALA A 117 -12.73 33.38 -36.10
C ALA A 117 -13.70 32.47 -36.87
N GLN A 118 -14.56 33.02 -37.72
CA GLN A 118 -15.38 32.24 -38.66
C GLN A 118 -14.73 32.19 -40.05
N LYS A 119 -13.73 31.33 -40.21
CA LYS A 119 -13.44 30.69 -41.50
C LYS A 119 -12.99 29.25 -41.26
N SER A 120 -13.98 28.37 -41.20
CA SER A 120 -13.78 26.92 -41.15
C SER A 120 -13.15 26.43 -42.45
N GLN A 121 -11.86 26.10 -42.41
CA GLN A 121 -11.28 25.20 -43.41
C GLN A 121 -11.73 23.77 -43.08
N PRO A 122 -12.13 22.96 -44.08
CA PRO A 122 -12.50 21.58 -43.83
C PRO A 122 -11.25 20.77 -43.51
N ALA A 123 -11.02 20.49 -42.23
CA ALA A 123 -10.01 19.54 -41.80
C ALA A 123 -10.43 18.14 -42.29
N SER A 124 -9.64 17.57 -43.20
CA SER A 124 -9.79 16.17 -43.63
C SER A 124 -9.59 15.24 -42.44
N THR A 125 -10.69 14.83 -41.82
CA THR A 125 -10.72 13.84 -40.74
C THR A 125 -10.46 12.46 -41.34
N LYS A 126 -9.19 12.08 -41.46
CA LYS A 126 -8.84 10.67 -41.59
C LYS A 126 -9.36 9.95 -40.35
N PRO A 127 -10.18 8.89 -40.46
CA PRO A 127 -10.69 8.19 -39.30
C PRO A 127 -9.50 7.54 -38.57
N LEU A 128 -9.22 8.03 -37.36
CA LEU A 128 -8.27 7.39 -36.47
C LEU A 128 -8.83 6.01 -36.13
N ARG A 129 -8.19 4.96 -36.66
CA ARG A 129 -8.56 3.58 -36.33
C ARG A 129 -8.43 3.40 -34.82
N PRO A 130 -9.43 2.81 -34.13
CA PRO A 130 -9.35 2.62 -32.69
C PRO A 130 -8.13 1.76 -32.37
N ARG A 131 -7.21 2.30 -31.59
CA ARG A 131 -6.09 1.53 -31.05
C ARG A 131 -6.70 0.46 -30.14
N LYS A 132 -6.67 -0.81 -30.58
CA LYS A 132 -6.99 -1.95 -29.72
C LYS A 132 -5.94 -1.97 -28.61
N TYR A 133 -6.31 -1.45 -27.45
CA TYR A 133 -5.51 -1.61 -26.24
C TYR A 133 -5.70 -3.06 -25.77
N ASN A 134 -4.64 -3.86 -25.84
CA ASN A 134 -4.63 -5.18 -25.25
C ASN A 134 -4.49 -5.01 -23.73
N PHE A 135 -5.62 -4.77 -23.06
CA PHE A 135 -5.69 -4.94 -21.63
C PHE A 135 -5.39 -6.42 -21.36
N GLY A 136 -4.19 -6.70 -20.83
CA GLY A 136 -3.82 -8.05 -20.42
C GLY A 136 -4.83 -8.64 -19.45
N LYS A 137 -4.74 -9.95 -19.19
CA LYS A 137 -5.62 -10.62 -18.22
C LYS A 137 -5.61 -9.83 -16.91
N ARG A 138 -6.77 -9.32 -16.48
CA ARG A 138 -6.90 -8.60 -15.21
C ARG A 138 -6.52 -9.57 -14.09
N LYS A 139 -5.58 -9.16 -13.22
CA LYS A 139 -5.21 -9.96 -12.05
C LYS A 139 -6.44 -10.01 -11.13
N ALA A 140 -6.71 -11.18 -10.55
CA ALA A 140 -7.70 -11.30 -9.48
C ALA A 140 -7.32 -10.37 -8.33
N VAL A 141 -8.30 -9.76 -7.68
CA VAL A 141 -8.06 -8.83 -6.57
C VAL A 141 -7.37 -9.56 -5.43
N ILE A 142 -7.88 -10.70 -5.01
CA ILE A 142 -7.22 -11.59 -4.06
C ILE A 142 -7.50 -13.03 -4.48
N LYS A 143 -6.58 -13.94 -4.15
CA LYS A 143 -6.79 -15.38 -4.26
C LYS A 143 -6.92 -15.99 -2.87
N LEU A 144 -7.86 -16.91 -2.70
CA LEU A 144 -8.01 -17.68 -1.48
C LEU A 144 -7.39 -19.06 -1.68
N SER A 145 -6.64 -19.52 -0.69
CA SER A 145 -6.19 -20.91 -0.59
C SER A 145 -7.32 -21.84 -0.13
N ASP A 146 -7.17 -23.14 -0.36
CA ASP A 146 -8.17 -24.15 0.02
C ASP A 146 -8.45 -24.17 1.53
N SER A 147 -7.41 -23.99 2.35
CA SER A 147 -7.47 -23.86 3.82
C SER A 147 -8.30 -22.65 4.23
N ALA A 148 -8.02 -21.48 3.65
CA ALA A 148 -8.77 -20.26 3.92
C ALA A 148 -10.24 -20.38 3.50
N VAL A 149 -10.52 -20.98 2.34
CA VAL A 149 -11.89 -21.23 1.88
C VAL A 149 -12.62 -22.14 2.86
N SER A 150 -11.98 -23.21 3.34
CA SER A 150 -12.59 -24.17 4.27
C SER A 150 -12.95 -23.51 5.59
N HIS A 151 -12.04 -22.77 6.20
CA HIS A 151 -12.29 -22.04 7.45
C HIS A 151 -13.36 -20.94 7.29
N LEU A 152 -13.37 -20.23 6.15
CA LEU A 152 -14.43 -19.24 5.89
C LEU A 152 -15.81 -19.88 5.72
N ARG A 153 -15.90 -21.11 5.18
CA ARG A 153 -17.18 -21.83 5.15
C ARG A 153 -17.65 -22.19 6.56
N GLU A 154 -16.75 -22.65 7.41
CA GLU A 154 -17.06 -22.96 8.81
C GLU A 154 -17.57 -21.72 9.55
N LEU A 155 -16.98 -20.55 9.32
CA LEU A 155 -17.46 -19.27 9.87
C LEU A 155 -18.86 -18.89 9.38
N LEU A 156 -19.26 -19.27 8.17
CA LEU A 156 -20.60 -19.05 7.63
C LEU A 156 -21.63 -20.07 8.14
N GLU A 157 -21.19 -21.24 8.60
CA GLU A 157 -22.06 -22.27 9.18
C GLU A 157 -22.39 -22.01 10.66
N GLN A 158 -21.70 -21.06 11.30
CA GLN A 158 -21.99 -20.63 12.67
C GLN A 158 -23.39 -19.99 12.77
N PRO A 159 -24.03 -20.03 13.97
CA PRO A 159 -25.38 -19.51 14.16
C PRO A 159 -25.53 -18.01 13.84
N GLU A 160 -24.42 -17.26 13.92
CA GLU A 160 -24.32 -15.88 13.45
C GLU A 160 -23.32 -15.80 12.29
N PRO A 161 -23.75 -15.97 11.03
CA PRO A 161 -22.86 -15.90 9.89
C PRO A 161 -22.35 -14.46 9.72
N LYS A 162 -21.03 -14.27 9.80
CA LYS A 162 -20.37 -12.98 9.60
C LYS A 162 -19.50 -13.02 8.35
N LEU A 163 -19.52 -11.96 7.58
CA LEU A 163 -18.61 -11.76 6.45
C LEU A 163 -17.29 -11.22 6.96
N ILE A 164 -16.19 -11.62 6.33
CA ILE A 164 -14.88 -11.04 6.61
C ILE A 164 -14.63 -9.87 5.65
N ARG A 165 -14.30 -8.73 6.24
CA ARG A 165 -13.83 -7.54 5.54
C ARG A 165 -12.33 -7.37 5.74
N ILE A 166 -11.59 -7.29 4.64
CA ILE A 166 -10.14 -7.10 4.61
C ILE A 166 -9.83 -5.63 4.38
N GLY A 167 -9.13 -5.03 5.32
CA GLY A 167 -8.62 -3.67 5.25
C GLY A 167 -7.12 -3.58 5.51
N THR A 168 -6.59 -2.37 5.46
CA THR A 168 -5.22 -2.05 5.87
C THR A 168 -5.24 -0.90 6.87
N LYS A 169 -4.45 -0.99 7.92
CA LYS A 169 -4.25 0.07 8.92
C LYS A 169 -2.79 0.49 8.96
N ALA A 170 -2.53 1.78 9.18
CA ALA A 170 -1.16 2.26 9.36
C ALA A 170 -0.58 1.68 10.66
N LYS A 171 0.62 1.10 10.58
CA LYS A 171 1.35 0.52 11.71
C LYS A 171 2.86 0.78 11.57
N GLY A 172 3.45 1.35 12.63
CA GLY A 172 4.86 1.74 12.64
C GLY A 172 5.10 3.09 11.95
N CYS A 173 6.34 3.36 11.53
CA CYS A 173 6.75 4.67 11.00
C CYS A 173 6.15 4.97 9.62
N SER A 174 6.05 3.98 8.73
CA SER A 174 5.51 4.17 7.38
C SER A 174 4.85 2.91 6.81
N GLY A 175 4.62 1.90 7.66
CA GLY A 175 4.10 0.60 7.24
C GLY A 175 2.57 0.53 7.30
N LEU A 176 2.03 -0.38 6.51
CA LEU A 176 0.64 -0.83 6.58
C LEU A 176 0.61 -2.23 7.20
N ALA A 177 -0.47 -2.55 7.90
CA ALA A 177 -0.77 -3.88 8.41
C ALA A 177 -2.15 -4.29 7.90
N TYR A 178 -2.29 -5.57 7.55
CA TYR A 178 -3.60 -6.13 7.23
C TYR A 178 -4.49 -6.11 8.47
N HIS A 179 -5.75 -5.79 8.27
CA HIS A 179 -6.75 -5.77 9.32
C HIS A 179 -7.99 -6.52 8.85
N LEU A 180 -8.51 -7.41 9.69
CA LEU A 180 -9.71 -8.18 9.41
C LEU A 180 -10.82 -7.74 10.36
N GLU A 181 -11.99 -7.53 9.78
CA GLU A 181 -13.19 -7.10 10.48
C GLU A 181 -14.33 -8.07 10.16
N TYR A 182 -15.06 -8.52 11.18
CA TYR A 182 -16.28 -9.29 11.00
C TYR A 182 -17.44 -8.31 10.82
N VAL A 183 -18.17 -8.43 9.71
CA VAL A 183 -19.27 -7.54 9.36
C VAL A 183 -20.49 -8.34 8.92
N ASP A 184 -21.68 -7.88 9.29
CA ASP A 184 -22.93 -8.56 8.91
C ASP A 184 -23.35 -8.21 7.47
N LYS A 185 -23.03 -6.99 7.02
CA LYS A 185 -23.43 -6.45 5.72
C LYS A 185 -22.27 -5.73 5.02
N PRO A 186 -22.18 -5.83 3.68
CA PRO A 186 -21.17 -5.09 2.91
C PRO A 186 -21.43 -3.58 2.93
N SER A 187 -20.34 -2.80 2.97
CA SER A 187 -20.40 -1.35 2.77
C SER A 187 -20.54 -1.03 1.26
N PRO A 188 -21.19 0.07 0.86
CA PRO A 188 -21.34 0.44 -0.56
C PRO A 188 -20.02 0.72 -1.29
N LEU A 189 -18.93 0.94 -0.55
CA LEU A 189 -17.60 1.18 -1.10
C LEU A 189 -16.73 -0.09 -1.13
N ASP A 190 -17.20 -1.19 -0.54
CA ASP A 190 -16.42 -2.42 -0.48
C ASP A 190 -16.51 -3.18 -1.80
N GLU A 191 -15.38 -3.77 -2.20
CA GLU A 191 -15.35 -4.72 -3.31
C GLU A 191 -15.64 -6.12 -2.79
N GLN A 192 -16.62 -6.80 -3.38
CA GLN A 192 -16.98 -8.17 -3.02
C GLN A 192 -16.27 -9.16 -3.94
N VAL A 193 -15.47 -10.05 -3.35
CA VAL A 193 -14.80 -11.13 -4.06
C VAL A 193 -15.46 -12.44 -3.68
N GLU A 194 -15.94 -13.18 -4.69
CA GLU A 194 -16.50 -14.52 -4.52
C GLU A 194 -15.55 -15.55 -5.10
N GLN A 195 -15.16 -16.52 -4.28
CA GLN A 195 -14.32 -17.63 -4.68
C GLN A 195 -14.80 -18.90 -4.01
N ASP A 196 -14.97 -19.98 -4.78
CA ASP A 196 -15.34 -21.32 -4.29
C ASP A 196 -16.59 -21.33 -3.38
N GLY A 197 -17.55 -20.46 -3.69
CA GLY A 197 -18.83 -20.31 -2.96
C GLY A 197 -18.74 -19.46 -1.68
N VAL A 198 -17.57 -18.92 -1.35
CA VAL A 198 -17.34 -18.04 -0.20
C VAL A 198 -17.23 -16.60 -0.66
N LYS A 199 -17.73 -15.67 0.17
CA LYS A 199 -17.73 -14.23 -0.10
C LYS A 199 -16.82 -13.51 0.90
N VAL A 200 -15.93 -12.68 0.38
CA VAL A 200 -15.02 -11.84 1.15
C VAL A 200 -15.14 -10.40 0.69
N LEU A 201 -15.09 -9.46 1.62
CA LEU A 201 -15.20 -8.04 1.36
C LEU A 201 -13.84 -7.38 1.45
N ILE A 202 -13.57 -6.40 0.60
CA ILE A 202 -12.31 -5.67 0.58
C ILE A 202 -12.61 -4.18 0.69
N ASP A 203 -11.99 -3.52 1.67
CA ASP A 203 -12.08 -2.08 1.81
C ASP A 203 -11.42 -1.38 0.62
N ASN A 204 -12.08 -0.38 0.05
CA ASN A 204 -11.58 0.42 -1.07
C ASN A 204 -10.16 0.97 -0.81
N LYS A 205 -9.90 1.42 0.43
CA LYS A 205 -8.59 1.95 0.83
C LYS A 205 -7.47 0.90 0.75
N ALA A 206 -7.82 -0.36 0.96
CA ALA A 206 -6.88 -1.48 0.99
C ALA A 206 -6.74 -2.17 -0.37
N LEU A 207 -7.68 -1.92 -1.29
CA LEU A 207 -7.78 -2.58 -2.59
C LEU A 207 -6.44 -2.59 -3.33
N LEU A 208 -5.82 -1.41 -3.51
CA LEU A 208 -4.55 -1.27 -4.22
C LEU A 208 -3.39 -2.05 -3.57
N ASN A 209 -3.40 -2.15 -2.24
CA ASN A 209 -2.37 -2.84 -1.48
C ASN A 209 -2.57 -4.36 -1.46
N ILE A 210 -3.78 -4.85 -1.74
CA ILE A 210 -4.11 -6.29 -1.68
C ILE A 210 -4.11 -6.93 -3.07
N ILE A 211 -4.23 -6.16 -4.15
CA ILE A 211 -4.34 -6.71 -5.52
C ILE A 211 -3.26 -7.76 -5.82
N GLY A 212 -3.71 -8.96 -6.20
CA GLY A 212 -2.84 -10.08 -6.56
C GLY A 212 -2.21 -10.82 -5.38
N SER A 213 -2.64 -10.51 -4.15
CA SER A 213 -2.23 -11.26 -2.96
C SER A 213 -2.96 -12.59 -2.86
N GLU A 214 -2.39 -13.49 -2.08
CA GLU A 214 -2.98 -14.75 -1.68
C GLU A 214 -3.26 -14.76 -0.17
N MET A 215 -4.46 -15.20 0.22
CA MET A 215 -4.89 -15.35 1.60
C MET A 215 -4.91 -16.82 2.00
N ASP A 216 -4.17 -17.12 3.06
CA ASP A 216 -4.00 -18.46 3.64
C ASP A 216 -4.51 -18.50 5.07
N TRP A 217 -4.95 -19.67 5.52
CA TRP A 217 -5.36 -19.91 6.90
C TRP A 217 -4.37 -20.88 7.54
N LEU A 218 -3.75 -20.43 8.63
CA LEU A 218 -2.71 -21.17 9.33
C LEU A 218 -3.18 -21.47 10.75
N GLU A 219 -3.34 -22.75 11.02
CA GLU A 219 -3.65 -23.32 12.33
C GLU A 219 -2.39 -23.98 12.90
N ASP A 220 -1.82 -23.34 13.92
CA ASP A 220 -0.80 -23.92 14.79
C ASP A 220 -1.44 -24.29 16.13
N LYS A 221 -0.77 -25.15 16.90
CA LYS A 221 -1.23 -25.59 18.23
C LYS A 221 -1.53 -24.45 19.23
N LEU A 222 -0.98 -23.27 18.99
CA LEU A 222 -1.11 -22.10 19.87
C LEU A 222 -1.73 -20.88 19.17
N ASN A 223 -1.81 -20.88 17.84
CA ASN A 223 -2.18 -19.69 17.07
C ASN A 223 -3.01 -20.09 15.85
N GLU A 224 -4.08 -19.34 15.61
CA GLU A 224 -4.90 -19.47 14.42
C GLU A 224 -5.00 -18.09 13.77
N ARG A 225 -4.61 -17.98 12.51
CA ARG A 225 -4.58 -16.68 11.83
C ARG A 225 -4.64 -16.80 10.32
N PHE A 226 -5.18 -15.75 9.71
CA PHE A 226 -5.01 -15.52 8.28
C PHE A 226 -3.63 -14.94 7.98
N VAL A 227 -2.96 -15.51 6.99
CA VAL A 227 -1.65 -15.09 6.50
C VAL A 227 -1.80 -14.59 5.07
N PHE A 228 -1.23 -13.42 4.78
CA PHE A 228 -1.30 -12.78 3.48
C PHE A 228 0.06 -12.85 2.79
N ARG A 229 0.09 -13.37 1.57
CA ARG A 229 1.29 -13.42 0.72
C ARG A 229 1.06 -12.49 -0.47
N ASN A 230 1.72 -11.34 -0.45
CA ASN A 230 1.58 -10.32 -1.49
C ASN A 230 2.89 -10.16 -2.26
N PRO A 231 2.92 -10.47 -3.56
CA PRO A 231 4.14 -10.36 -4.38
C PRO A 231 4.56 -8.91 -4.66
N ASN A 232 3.71 -7.91 -4.36
CA ASN A 232 4.02 -6.50 -4.56
C ASN A 232 4.63 -5.83 -3.31
N ILE A 233 4.81 -6.55 -2.21
CA ILE A 233 5.47 -6.00 -1.01
C ILE A 233 6.95 -5.74 -1.33
N THR A 234 7.38 -4.50 -1.09
CA THR A 234 8.78 -4.08 -1.29
C THR A 234 9.60 -4.27 -0.04
N GLU A 235 9.06 -3.91 1.13
CA GLU A 235 9.74 -4.04 2.41
C GLU A 235 8.77 -4.55 3.48
N GLN A 236 9.29 -5.37 4.40
CA GLN A 236 8.54 -5.86 5.56
C GLN A 236 9.33 -5.53 6.83
N CYS A 237 8.61 -5.11 7.87
CA CYS A 237 9.21 -4.83 9.17
C CYS A 237 9.86 -6.10 9.74
N GLY A 238 10.96 -5.97 10.49
CA GLY A 238 11.69 -7.13 11.05
C GLY A 238 10.85 -8.04 11.96
N CYS A 239 9.76 -7.52 12.55
CA CYS A 239 8.81 -8.33 13.32
C CYS A 239 7.70 -8.97 12.47
N GLY A 240 7.62 -8.67 11.17
CA GLY A 240 6.65 -9.22 10.23
C GLY A 240 5.24 -8.59 10.30
N GLU A 241 4.99 -7.67 11.23
CA GLU A 241 3.64 -7.15 11.50
C GLU A 241 3.17 -6.03 10.55
N SER A 242 4.10 -5.40 9.81
CA SER A 242 3.79 -4.34 8.86
C SER A 242 4.65 -4.42 7.59
N PHE A 243 4.15 -3.85 6.50
CA PHE A 243 4.75 -3.90 5.17
C PHE A 243 4.58 -2.57 4.42
N SER A 244 5.40 -2.35 3.39
CA SER A 244 5.25 -1.29 2.41
C SER A 244 5.07 -1.89 1.00
N VAL A 245 4.31 -1.20 0.16
CA VAL A 245 4.07 -1.55 -1.24
C VAL A 245 4.61 -0.38 -2.08
N GLY A 246 5.33 -0.68 -3.16
CA GLY A 246 6.02 0.32 -3.99
C GLY A 246 5.96 0.02 -5.48
#